data_AF-A0A5C7UJ30-F1
#
_entry.id   AF-A0A5C7UJ30-F1
#
_cell.length_a   1.000
_cell.length_b   1.000
_cell.length_c   1.000
_cell.angle_alpha   90.00
_cell.angle_beta   90.00
_cell.angle_gamma   90.00
#
_symmetry.space_group_name_H-M   'P 1'
#
loop_
_entity.id
_entity.type
_entity.pdbx_description
1 polymer ?
#
loop_
_entity_poly.entity_id
_entity_poly.type
_entity_poly.pdbx_seq_one_letter_code
_entity_poly.pdbx_strand_id
1 'polypeptide(L)'
;MSKVILKKLNSQKIKREFLKFIVSFGILSFFSFMVLYFFVKTHDIQSANIHKDVVSYKQLLNKHQAIKEKVDSIYQQMSLLNTGKVRNDVFLGNYISNNIQDARKTIAQDSISEFKHYTFLLNKLDSLLALKNDIIEIKDKEQLALRDLNECVGKIGRIKKELSYNPARNFSSK
;
A
#
# COMPACT_ATOMS: atom_id res chain seq x y z
N MET A 1 -1.40 -93.17 -30.69
CA MET A 1 -0.40 -92.27 -30.06
C MET A 1 -0.55 -90.79 -30.48
N SER A 2 -0.82 -90.49 -31.76
CA SER A 2 -0.90 -89.10 -32.30
C SER A 2 -1.94 -88.16 -31.65
N LYS A 3 -3.16 -88.63 -31.34
CA LYS A 3 -4.23 -87.79 -30.74
C LYS A 3 -3.90 -87.22 -29.35
N VAL A 4 -3.14 -87.95 -28.51
CA VAL A 4 -2.80 -87.51 -27.14
C VAL A 4 -1.77 -86.38 -27.17
N ILE A 5 -0.80 -86.46 -28.10
CA ILE A 5 0.22 -85.43 -28.30
C ILE A 5 -0.44 -84.14 -28.81
N LEU A 6 -1.36 -84.24 -29.78
CA LEU A 6 -2.08 -83.08 -30.33
C LEU A 6 -2.94 -82.37 -29.27
N LYS A 7 -3.65 -83.13 -28.41
CA LYS A 7 -4.46 -82.58 -27.31
C LYS A 7 -3.60 -81.88 -26.25
N LYS A 8 -2.42 -82.43 -25.94
CA LYS A 8 -1.45 -81.86 -24.99
C LYS A 8 -0.80 -80.57 -25.54
N LEU A 9 -0.45 -80.55 -26.83
CA LEU A 9 0.08 -79.37 -27.52
C LEU A 9 -0.95 -78.21 -27.55
N ASN A 10 -2.22 -78.54 -27.81
CA ASN A 10 -3.31 -77.55 -27.81
C ASN A 10 -3.53 -76.97 -26.41
N SER A 11 -3.50 -77.80 -25.36
CA SER A 11 -3.67 -77.31 -23.98
C SER A 11 -2.54 -76.36 -23.55
N GLN A 12 -1.29 -76.63 -23.95
CA GLN A 12 -0.18 -75.72 -23.67
C GLN A 12 -0.28 -74.41 -24.45
N LYS A 13 -0.71 -74.45 -25.72
CA LYS A 13 -0.94 -73.25 -26.52
C LYS A 13 -2.06 -72.38 -25.93
N ILE A 14 -3.17 -73.00 -25.52
CA ILE A 14 -4.29 -72.32 -24.85
C ILE A 14 -3.82 -71.67 -23.53
N LYS A 15 -3.05 -72.38 -22.69
CA LYS A 15 -2.50 -71.81 -21.45
C LYS A 15 -1.57 -70.63 -21.71
N ARG A 16 -0.76 -70.67 -22.78
CA ARG A 16 0.15 -69.59 -23.15
C ARG A 16 -0.60 -68.35 -23.62
N GLU A 17 -1.61 -68.52 -24.48
CA GLU A 17 -2.44 -67.40 -24.95
C GLU A 17 -3.29 -66.81 -23.82
N PHE A 18 -3.82 -67.65 -22.93
CA PHE A 18 -4.52 -67.19 -21.72
C PHE A 18 -3.59 -66.40 -20.79
N LEU A 19 -2.34 -66.86 -20.60
CA LEU A 19 -1.35 -66.12 -19.80
C LEU A 19 -1.03 -64.74 -20.40
N LYS A 20 -0.88 -64.64 -21.72
CA LYS A 20 -0.70 -63.35 -22.41
C LYS A 20 -1.91 -62.43 -22.19
N PHE A 21 -3.12 -62.97 -22.26
CA PHE A 21 -4.34 -62.21 -21.98
C PHE A 21 -4.35 -61.69 -20.52
N ILE A 22 -4.01 -62.54 -19.54
CA ILE A 22 -3.92 -62.13 -18.13
C ILE A 22 -2.90 -61.00 -17.94
N VAL A 23 -1.72 -61.11 -18.56
CA VAL A 23 -0.67 -60.09 -18.42
C VAL A 23 -1.10 -58.78 -19.07
N SER A 24 -1.63 -58.81 -20.30
CA SER A 24 -2.13 -57.62 -20.98
C SER A 24 -3.27 -56.96 -20.21
N PHE A 25 -4.21 -57.76 -19.67
CA PHE A 25 -5.30 -57.26 -18.85
C PHE A 25 -4.79 -56.66 -17.53
N GLY A 26 -3.81 -57.29 -16.89
CA GLY A 26 -3.17 -56.79 -15.68
C GLY A 26 -2.46 -55.45 -15.89
N ILE A 27 -1.72 -55.30 -17.00
CA ILE A 27 -1.06 -54.03 -17.36
C ILE A 27 -2.11 -52.94 -17.60
N LEU A 28 -3.17 -53.24 -18.36
CA LEU A 28 -4.22 -52.27 -18.66
C LEU A 28 -4.96 -51.83 -17.39
N SER A 29 -5.28 -52.79 -16.51
CA SER A 29 -5.92 -52.52 -15.22
C SER A 29 -5.01 -51.67 -14.32
N PHE A 30 -3.73 -52.04 -14.19
CA PHE A 30 -2.76 -51.27 -13.42
C PHE A 30 -2.61 -49.83 -13.94
N PHE A 31 -2.52 -49.66 -15.26
CA PHE A 31 -2.41 -48.33 -15.85
C PHE A 31 -3.65 -47.48 -15.58
N SER A 32 -4.85 -48.08 -15.65
CA SER A 32 -6.10 -47.42 -15.30
C SER A 32 -6.12 -46.95 -13.85
N PHE A 33 -5.71 -47.80 -12.90
CA PHE A 33 -5.57 -47.41 -11.49
C PHE A 33 -4.51 -46.33 -11.27
N MET A 34 -3.39 -46.39 -11.99
CA MET A 34 -2.33 -45.39 -11.89
C MET A 34 -2.81 -44.00 -12.31
N VAL A 35 -3.58 -43.89 -13.40
CA VAL A 35 -4.14 -42.60 -13.83
C VAL A 35 -5.02 -41.99 -12.75
N LEU A 36 -5.91 -42.79 -12.13
CA LEU A 36 -6.77 -42.32 -11.03
C LEU A 36 -5.94 -41.90 -9.80
N TYR A 37 -4.93 -42.69 -9.44
CA TYR A 37 -4.04 -42.39 -8.32
C TYR A 37 -3.29 -41.06 -8.54
N PHE A 38 -2.69 -40.87 -9.72
CA PHE A 38 -2.00 -39.62 -10.04
C PHE A 38 -2.97 -38.45 -10.11
N PHE A 39 -4.18 -38.64 -10.59
CA PHE A 39 -5.20 -37.60 -10.61
C PHE A 39 -5.54 -37.11 -9.19
N VAL A 40 -5.83 -38.04 -8.27
CA VAL A 40 -6.13 -37.68 -6.87
C VAL A 40 -4.93 -37.01 -6.21
N LYS A 41 -3.72 -37.57 -6.36
CA LYS A 41 -2.50 -36.98 -5.80
C LYS A 41 -2.24 -35.57 -6.33
N THR A 42 -2.45 -35.35 -7.62
CA THR A 42 -2.27 -34.03 -8.24
C THR A 42 -3.35 -33.06 -7.77
N HIS A 43 -4.59 -33.52 -7.62
CA HIS A 43 -5.68 -32.70 -7.09
C HIS A 43 -5.38 -32.22 -5.66
N ASP A 44 -4.90 -33.10 -4.77
CA ASP A 44 -4.59 -32.74 -3.38
C ASP A 44 -3.46 -31.70 -3.30
N ILE A 45 -2.40 -31.90 -4.07
CA ILE A 45 -1.27 -30.96 -4.13
C ILE A 45 -1.73 -29.61 -4.70
N GLN A 46 -2.51 -29.61 -5.79
CA GLN A 46 -3.02 -28.38 -6.38
C GLN A 46 -3.97 -27.65 -5.44
N SER A 47 -4.88 -28.37 -4.77
CA SER A 47 -5.82 -27.78 -3.82
C SER A 47 -5.09 -27.13 -2.65
N ALA A 48 -4.07 -27.79 -2.10
CA ALA A 48 -3.24 -27.23 -1.03
C ALA A 48 -2.49 -25.96 -1.47
N ASN A 49 -1.90 -25.98 -2.68
CA ASN A 49 -1.21 -24.82 -3.23
C ASN A 49 -2.18 -23.65 -3.49
N ILE A 50 -3.33 -23.91 -4.12
CA ILE A 50 -4.36 -22.90 -4.36
C ILE A 50 -4.85 -22.33 -3.03
N HIS A 51 -5.08 -23.16 -2.01
CA HIS A 51 -5.49 -22.69 -0.70
C HIS A 51 -4.44 -21.74 -0.09
N LYS A 52 -3.16 -22.11 -0.17
CA LYS A 52 -2.05 -21.27 0.29
C LYS A 52 -1.97 -19.94 -0.46
N ASP A 53 -2.15 -19.97 -1.78
CA ASP A 53 -2.13 -18.77 -2.62
C ASP A 53 -3.33 -17.86 -2.31
N VAL A 54 -4.51 -18.44 -2.11
CA VAL A 54 -5.72 -17.70 -1.72
C VAL A 54 -5.55 -17.05 -0.35
N VAL A 55 -4.96 -17.75 0.62
CA VAL A 55 -4.69 -17.18 1.95
C VAL A 55 -3.69 -16.03 1.86
N SER A 56 -2.59 -16.21 1.13
CA SER A 56 -1.58 -15.17 0.91
C SER A 56 -2.19 -13.95 0.22
N TYR A 57 -3.00 -14.17 -0.81
CA TYR A 57 -3.69 -13.11 -1.54
C TYR A 57 -4.69 -12.35 -0.65
N LYS A 58 -5.48 -13.06 0.17
CA LYS A 58 -6.40 -12.43 1.12
C LYS A 58 -5.65 -11.57 2.15
N GLN A 59 -4.52 -12.04 2.66
CA GLN A 59 -3.68 -11.27 3.57
C GLN A 59 -3.16 -9.99 2.91
N LEU A 60 -2.67 -10.10 1.66
CA LEU A 60 -2.22 -8.95 0.88
C LEU A 60 -3.36 -7.94 0.64
N LEU A 61 -4.55 -8.42 0.27
CA LEU A 61 -5.72 -7.59 0.02
C LEU A 61 -6.20 -6.87 1.28
N ASN A 62 -6.25 -7.56 2.41
CA ASN A 62 -6.61 -6.95 3.69
C ASN A 62 -5.61 -5.84 4.09
N LYS A 63 -4.31 -6.08 3.88
CA LYS A 63 -3.27 -5.06 4.09
C LYS A 63 -3.44 -3.87 3.15
N HIS A 64 -3.71 -4.14 1.87
CA HIS A 64 -3.99 -3.09 0.88
C HIS A 64 -5.14 -2.20 1.33
N GLN A 65 -6.24 -2.78 1.80
CA GLN A 65 -7.39 -2.03 2.28
C GLN A 65 -7.05 -1.17 3.52
N ALA A 66 -6.33 -1.73 4.49
CA ALA A 66 -5.89 -0.98 5.66
C ALA A 66 -4.95 0.19 5.32
N ILE A 67 -4.02 -0.01 4.38
CA ILE A 67 -3.13 1.06 3.90
C ILE A 67 -3.92 2.13 3.15
N LYS A 68 -4.86 1.72 2.29
CA LYS A 68 -5.72 2.63 1.53
C LYS A 68 -6.49 3.56 2.47
N GLU A 69 -7.15 3.02 3.48
CA GLU A 69 -7.91 3.81 4.46
C GLU A 69 -7.03 4.87 5.17
N LYS A 70 -5.81 4.49 5.56
CA LYS A 70 -4.84 5.44 6.16
C LYS A 70 -4.46 6.54 5.18
N VAL A 71 -4.14 6.18 3.93
CA VAL A 71 -3.72 7.13 2.89
C VAL A 71 -4.86 8.09 2.52
N ASP A 72 -6.08 7.58 2.39
CA ASP A 72 -7.26 8.41 2.09
C ASP A 72 -7.52 9.41 3.23
N SER A 73 -7.36 9.00 4.49
CA SER A 73 -7.45 9.89 5.66
C SER A 73 -6.37 10.98 5.63
N ILE A 74 -5.12 10.63 5.34
CA ILE A 74 -4.02 11.60 5.18
C ILE A 74 -4.34 12.61 4.08
N TYR A 75 -4.86 12.14 2.94
CA TYR A 75 -5.22 13.01 1.83
C TYR A 75 -6.33 14.01 2.21
N GLN A 76 -7.38 13.54 2.92
CA GLN A 76 -8.43 14.42 3.42
C GLN A 76 -7.90 15.46 4.41
N GLN A 77 -7.02 15.06 5.34
CA GLN A 77 -6.39 15.99 6.29
C GLN A 77 -5.54 17.04 5.57
N MET A 78 -4.79 16.64 4.55
CA MET A 78 -4.00 17.56 3.74
C MET A 78 -4.88 18.53 2.93
N SER A 79 -6.05 18.08 2.47
CA SER A 79 -7.06 18.96 1.86
C SER A 79 -7.55 20.02 2.86
N LEU A 80 -7.83 19.63 4.11
CA LEU A 80 -8.22 20.57 5.17
C LEU A 80 -7.13 21.59 5.47
N LEU A 81 -5.86 21.14 5.57
CA LEU A 81 -4.70 22.02 5.75
C LEU A 81 -4.57 23.06 4.63
N ASN A 82 -4.97 22.71 3.41
CA ASN A 82 -4.95 23.66 2.30
C ASN A 82 -6.03 24.75 2.40
N THR A 83 -7.16 24.47 3.06
CA THR A 83 -8.25 25.45 3.18
C THR A 83 -7.93 26.60 4.14
N GLY A 84 -6.94 26.46 5.03
CA GLY A 84 -6.61 27.46 6.05
C GLY A 84 -7.76 27.76 7.03
N LYS A 85 -8.79 26.90 7.07
CA LYS A 85 -9.96 27.03 7.96
C LYS A 85 -9.78 26.28 9.28
N VAL A 86 -8.58 25.79 9.55
CA VAL A 86 -8.28 25.00 10.73
C VAL A 86 -7.73 25.92 11.82
N ARG A 87 -8.09 25.65 13.08
CA ARG A 87 -7.69 26.49 14.22
C ARG A 87 -6.17 26.57 14.40
N ASN A 88 -5.44 25.54 13.98
CA ASN A 88 -3.97 25.49 14.07
C ASN A 88 -3.41 24.60 12.95
N ASP A 89 -2.87 25.25 11.93
CA ASP A 89 -2.27 24.59 10.77
C ASP A 89 -0.98 23.83 11.14
N VAL A 90 -0.21 24.30 12.12
CA VAL A 90 1.01 23.65 12.61
C VAL A 90 0.70 22.32 13.30
N PHE A 91 -0.34 22.29 14.13
CA PHE A 91 -0.78 21.07 14.81
C PHE A 91 -1.26 20.02 13.80
N LEU A 92 -2.09 20.44 12.84
CA LEU A 92 -2.57 19.54 11.80
C LEU A 92 -1.42 19.03 10.93
N GLY A 93 -0.44 19.88 10.61
CA GLY A 93 0.76 19.48 9.88
C GLY A 93 1.57 18.41 10.62
N ASN A 94 1.83 18.59 11.92
CA ASN A 94 2.51 17.57 12.74
C ASN A 94 1.73 16.26 12.82
N TYR A 95 0.41 16.34 12.95
CA TYR A 95 -0.46 15.17 12.96
C TYR A 95 -0.41 14.40 11.62
N ILE A 96 -0.46 15.12 10.49
CA ILE A 96 -0.31 14.53 9.15
C ILE A 96 1.07 13.86 9.01
N SER A 97 2.15 14.52 9.44
CA SER A 97 3.51 13.97 9.37
C SER A 97 3.63 12.66 10.16
N ASN A 98 3.08 12.61 11.38
CA ASN A 98 3.06 11.39 12.19
C ASN A 98 2.27 10.26 11.50
N ASN A 99 1.09 10.58 10.94
CA ASN A 99 0.30 9.61 10.19
C ASN A 99 1.03 9.07 8.95
N ILE A 100 1.77 9.92 8.23
CA ILE A 100 2.62 9.51 7.09
C ILE A 100 3.71 8.54 7.56
N GLN A 101 4.38 8.84 8.68
CA GLN A 101 5.41 7.95 9.23
C GLN A 101 4.83 6.61 9.68
N ASP A 102 3.67 6.61 10.33
CA ASP A 102 3.01 5.38 10.76
C ASP A 102 2.50 4.53 9.59
N ALA A 103 2.02 5.18 8.52
CA ALA A 103 1.69 4.50 7.26
C ALA A 103 2.95 3.87 6.63
N ARG A 104 4.08 4.58 6.62
CA ARG A 104 5.37 4.02 6.14
C ARG A 104 5.83 2.83 6.96
N LYS A 105 5.73 2.88 8.30
CA LYS A 105 6.06 1.74 9.18
C LYS A 105 5.18 0.53 8.89
N THR A 106 3.88 0.77 8.65
CA THR A 106 2.91 -0.29 8.29
C THR A 106 3.30 -0.98 6.97
N ILE A 107 3.84 -0.24 6.00
CA ILE A 107 4.30 -0.78 4.70
C ILE A 107 5.67 -1.49 4.82
N ALA A 108 6.59 -0.92 5.58
CA ALA A 108 7.98 -1.36 5.68
C ALA A 108 8.15 -2.69 6.42
N GLN A 109 7.21 -3.08 7.27
CA GLN A 109 7.32 -4.30 8.08
C GLN A 109 7.37 -5.59 7.24
N ASP A 110 6.63 -5.66 6.12
CA ASP A 110 6.46 -6.94 5.41
C ASP A 110 6.53 -6.87 3.87
N SER A 111 6.40 -5.69 3.24
CA SER A 111 5.93 -5.63 1.83
C SER A 111 6.37 -4.39 1.03
N ILE A 112 7.63 -3.96 1.12
CA ILE A 112 8.11 -2.75 0.40
C ILE A 112 7.98 -2.88 -1.13
N SER A 113 8.21 -4.08 -1.67
CA SER A 113 8.09 -4.33 -3.12
C SER A 113 6.63 -4.33 -3.60
N GLU A 114 5.71 -4.89 -2.80
CA GLU A 114 4.29 -5.03 -3.15
C GLU A 114 3.53 -3.70 -3.07
N PHE A 115 3.95 -2.77 -2.20
CA PHE A 115 3.28 -1.49 -1.98
C PHE A 115 4.08 -0.26 -2.45
N LYS A 116 4.98 -0.44 -3.43
CA LYS A 116 5.83 0.64 -3.97
C LYS A 116 5.07 1.92 -4.34
N HIS A 117 3.86 1.79 -4.89
CA HIS A 117 3.02 2.93 -5.26
C HIS A 117 2.58 3.76 -4.06
N TYR A 118 2.20 3.11 -2.95
CA TYR A 118 1.86 3.82 -1.71
C TYR A 118 3.07 4.50 -1.10
N THR A 119 4.23 3.84 -1.09
CA THR A 119 5.47 4.45 -0.63
C THR A 119 5.82 5.70 -1.44
N PHE A 120 5.69 5.64 -2.77
CA PHE A 120 5.90 6.79 -3.63
C PHE A 120 4.93 7.92 -3.32
N LEU A 121 3.64 7.62 -3.16
CA LEU A 121 2.61 8.61 -2.84
C LEU A 121 2.88 9.28 -1.48
N LEU A 122 3.17 8.49 -0.44
CA LEU A 122 3.51 9.00 0.90
C LEU A 122 4.73 9.91 0.85
N ASN A 123 5.74 9.60 0.03
CA ASN A 123 6.91 10.47 -0.16
C ASN A 123 6.53 11.80 -0.81
N LYS A 124 5.61 11.79 -1.79
CA LYS A 124 5.13 13.04 -2.40
C LYS A 124 4.29 13.87 -1.42
N LEU A 125 3.43 13.25 -0.63
CA LEU A 125 2.64 13.94 0.40
C LEU A 125 3.55 14.60 1.44
N ASP A 126 4.59 13.90 1.89
CA ASP A 126 5.57 14.41 2.83
C ASP A 126 6.33 15.64 2.28
N SER A 127 6.77 15.59 1.01
CA SER A 127 7.40 16.74 0.35
C SER A 127 6.45 17.93 0.21
N LEU A 128 5.17 17.69 -0.10
CA LEU A 128 4.16 18.76 -0.19
C LEU A 128 3.86 19.37 1.18
N LEU A 129 3.86 18.56 2.24
CA LEU A 129 3.70 19.04 3.61
C LEU A 129 4.86 19.95 4.04
N ALA A 130 6.10 19.54 3.76
CA ALA A 130 7.28 20.36 4.04
C ALA A 130 7.19 21.71 3.33
N LEU A 131 6.86 21.71 2.03
CA LEU A 131 6.66 22.93 1.26
C LEU A 131 5.56 23.84 1.86
N LYS A 132 4.44 23.26 2.30
CA LYS A 132 3.35 24.02 2.93
C LYS A 132 3.82 24.68 4.24
N ASN A 133 4.61 23.99 5.05
CA ASN A 133 5.16 24.53 6.28
C ASN A 133 6.12 25.70 6.01
N ASP A 134 7.00 25.58 5.01
CA ASP A 134 7.90 26.67 4.60
C ASP A 134 7.13 27.92 4.14
N ILE A 135 6.04 27.73 3.39
CA ILE A 135 5.15 28.83 2.95
C ILE A 135 4.51 29.52 4.16
N ILE A 136 4.05 28.76 5.15
CA ILE A 136 3.46 29.33 6.38
C ILE A 136 4.52 30.14 7.13
N GLU A 137 5.74 29.62 7.29
CA GLU A 137 6.82 30.34 7.96
C GLU A 137 7.17 31.67 7.26
N ILE A 138 7.25 31.67 5.93
CA ILE A 138 7.51 32.90 5.16
C ILE A 138 6.38 33.91 5.33
N LYS A 139 5.12 33.44 5.28
CA LYS A 139 3.95 34.30 5.46
C LYS A 139 3.92 34.93 6.86
N ASP A 140 4.28 34.17 7.89
CA ASP A 140 4.36 34.68 9.26
C ASP A 140 5.45 35.76 9.38
N LYS A 141 6.61 35.56 8.75
CA LYS A 141 7.69 36.57 8.69
C LYS A 141 7.25 37.84 7.96
N GLU A 142 6.53 37.71 6.84
CA GLU A 142 5.97 38.85 6.12
C GLU A 142 5.00 39.65 6.99
N GLN A 143 4.08 38.96 7.68
CA GLN A 143 3.10 39.61 8.55
C GLN A 143 3.76 40.33 9.73
N LEU A 144 4.81 39.74 10.31
CA LEU A 144 5.62 40.40 11.34
C LEU A 144 6.31 41.65 10.80
N ALA A 145 6.95 41.57 9.64
CA ALA A 145 7.61 42.72 9.01
C ALA A 145 6.63 43.85 8.68
N LEU A 146 5.43 43.53 8.18
CA LEU A 146 4.37 44.51 7.93
C LEU A 146 3.88 45.17 9.23
N ARG A 147 3.75 44.41 10.31
CA ARG A 147 3.37 44.92 11.62
C ARG A 147 4.43 45.88 12.16
N ASP A 148 5.71 45.50 12.10
CA ASP A 148 6.82 46.32 12.57
C ASP A 148 6.96 47.60 11.74
N LEU A 149 6.75 47.51 10.41
CA LEU A 149 6.70 48.67 9.52
C LEU A 149 5.56 49.63 9.92
N ASN A 150 4.35 49.10 10.12
CA ASN A 150 3.20 49.90 10.54
C ASN A 150 3.41 50.55 11.92
N GLU A 151 4.07 49.85 12.84
CA GLU A 151 4.43 50.41 14.15
C GLU A 151 5.44 51.56 14.00
N CYS A 152 6.47 51.39 13.15
CA CYS A 152 7.44 52.44 12.84
C CYS A 152 6.79 53.67 12.19
N VAL A 153 5.93 53.48 11.18
CA VAL A 153 5.18 54.56 10.52
C VAL A 153 4.29 55.28 11.54
N GLY A 154 3.60 54.54 12.41
CA GLY A 154 2.77 55.11 13.47
C GLY A 154 3.59 55.94 14.48
N LYS A 155 4.76 55.45 14.91
CA LYS A 155 5.67 56.18 15.79
C LYS A 155 6.19 57.46 15.14
N ILE A 156 6.65 57.38 13.89
CA ILE A 156 7.12 58.56 13.13
C ILE A 156 6.00 59.60 12.97
N GLY A 157 4.77 59.16 12.68
CA GLY A 157 3.61 60.05 12.58
C GLY A 157 3.30 60.79 13.89
N ARG A 158 3.44 60.11 15.04
CA ARG A 158 3.29 60.73 16.37
C ARG A 158 4.41 61.73 16.66
N ILE A 159 5.67 61.35 16.44
CA ILE A 159 6.84 62.22 16.60
C ILE A 159 6.68 63.48 15.74
N LYS A 160 6.27 63.36 14.48
CA LYS A 160 6.05 64.49 13.59
C LYS A 160 4.94 65.44 14.11
N LYS A 161 3.86 64.92 14.69
CA LYS A 161 2.82 65.73 15.32
C LYS A 161 3.33 66.48 16.54
N GLU A 162 4.15 65.84 17.36
CA GLU A 162 4.73 66.45 18.56
C GLU A 162 5.80 67.50 18.23
N LEU A 163 6.67 67.26 17.24
CA LEU A 163 7.62 68.27 16.76
C LEU A 163 6.95 69.44 16.01
N SER A 164 5.78 69.21 15.41
CA SER A 164 4.96 70.28 14.82
C SER A 164 4.31 71.18 15.88
N TYR A 165 4.27 70.77 17.15
CA TYR A 165 3.73 71.57 18.24
C TYR A 165 4.83 72.51 18.78
N ASN A 166 4.70 73.80 18.49
CA ASN A 166 5.64 74.81 18.96
C ASN A 166 5.10 75.48 20.25
N PRO A 167 5.67 75.17 21.44
CA PRO A 167 5.15 75.66 22.72
C PRO A 167 5.29 77.17 22.91
N ALA A 168 6.13 77.84 22.11
CA ALA A 168 6.33 79.28 22.19
C ALA A 168 5.24 80.11 21.47
N ARG A 169 4.35 79.50 20.68
CA ARG A 169 3.35 80.24 19.87
C ARG A 169 1.92 79.69 19.88
N ASN A 170 1.59 78.62 20.60
CA ASN A 170 0.20 78.10 20.73
C ASN A 170 -0.55 77.89 19.38
N PHE A 171 0.17 77.59 18.30
CA PHE A 171 -0.44 77.24 17.02
C PHE A 171 0.01 75.86 16.58
N SER A 172 -0.97 75.03 16.22
CA SER A 172 -0.77 73.79 15.47
C SER A 172 -0.92 74.12 13.99
N SER A 173 0.14 73.89 13.20
CA SER A 173 0.05 73.94 11.74
C SER A 173 -0.89 72.84 11.28
N LYS A 174 -2.05 73.23 10.75
CA LYS A 174 -2.91 72.34 9.96
C LYS A 174 -2.21 71.88 8.69
#